data_AF-A0A382KDR8-F1
#
_entry.id   AF-A0A382KDR8-F1
#
_cell.length_a   1.000
_cell.length_b   1.000
_cell.length_c   1.000
_cell.angle_alpha   90.00
_cell.angle_beta   90.00
_cell.angle_gamma   90.00
#
_symmetry.space_group_name_H-M   'P 1'
#
loop_
_entity.id
_entity.type
_entity.pdbx_description
1 polymer ?
#
loop_
_entity_poly.entity_id
_entity_poly.type
_entity_poly.pdbx_seq_one_letter_code
_entity_poly.pdbx_strand_id
1 'polypeptide(L)'
;MNLSSLLCSSALLAVVGLQVHAQKPPKGFEKIDQEIVISTMEAQMKYDVRSFSVKPNAKVKLVFKNPDALPHNLIICTPGKKKGGDRGQEVVDAVLKLGDKGVEQNWEPKGHPRILVSSG
;
A
#
# COMPACT_ATOMS: atom_id res chain seq x y z
N MET A 1 60.39 14.60 7.08
CA MET A 1 59.89 13.80 8.22
C MET A 1 58.38 13.85 8.20
N ASN A 2 57.76 12.68 8.04
CA ASN A 2 56.32 12.45 7.89
C ASN A 2 55.53 12.75 9.17
N LEU A 3 54.29 13.24 9.02
CA LEU A 3 53.08 13.01 9.83
C LEU A 3 52.01 13.99 9.33
N SER A 4 50.74 13.71 9.10
CA SER A 4 49.95 12.48 9.10
C SER A 4 48.61 12.81 8.44
N SER A 5 48.07 11.81 7.76
CA SER A 5 46.71 11.73 7.23
C SER A 5 45.63 12.08 8.26
N LEU A 6 44.73 13.01 7.93
CA LEU A 6 43.39 13.08 8.53
C LEU A 6 42.33 12.77 7.47
N LEU A 7 42.05 11.46 7.39
CA LEU A 7 40.75 10.82 7.22
C LEU A 7 39.61 11.68 6.65
N CYS A 8 39.26 11.38 5.39
CA CYS A 8 37.93 11.57 4.83
C CYS A 8 36.87 10.92 5.75
N SER A 9 36.10 11.74 6.46
CA SER A 9 34.83 11.28 7.03
C SER A 9 33.76 11.33 5.96
N SER A 10 33.70 10.29 5.13
CA SER A 10 32.56 10.00 4.29
C SER A 10 31.38 9.65 5.22
N ALA A 11 30.46 10.60 5.43
CA ALA A 11 29.19 10.30 6.06
C ALA A 11 28.41 9.36 5.12
N LEU A 12 28.50 8.06 5.39
CA LEU A 12 27.66 7.06 4.74
C LEU A 12 26.25 7.23 5.34
N LEU A 13 25.42 8.05 4.69
CA LEU A 13 23.97 8.01 4.94
C LEU A 13 23.51 6.59 4.59
N ALA A 14 23.27 5.79 5.62
CA ALA A 14 22.54 4.55 5.49
C ALA A 14 21.13 4.90 4.99
N VAL A 15 20.93 4.84 3.67
CA VAL A 15 19.60 4.78 3.08
C VAL A 15 19.02 3.47 3.57
N VAL A 16 18.27 3.53 4.68
CA VAL A 16 17.38 2.44 5.10
C VAL A 16 16.46 2.21 3.91
N GLY A 17 16.75 1.15 3.15
CA GLY A 17 16.04 0.84 1.94
C GLY A 17 14.58 0.60 2.27
N LEU A 18 13.71 1.55 1.91
CA LEU A 18 12.29 1.26 1.75
C LEU A 18 12.22 0.04 0.82
N GLN A 19 11.76 -1.09 1.36
CA GLN A 19 11.47 -2.29 0.59
C GLN A 19 10.24 -2.02 -0.27
N VAL A 20 10.42 -1.24 -1.35
CA VAL A 20 9.37 -0.99 -2.33
C VAL A 20 9.22 -2.27 -3.15
N HIS A 21 8.23 -3.09 -2.80
CA HIS A 21 7.76 -4.17 -3.68
C HIS A 21 7.00 -3.54 -4.85
N ALA A 22 7.74 -2.95 -5.80
CA ALA A 22 7.17 -2.34 -7.00
C ALA A 22 6.78 -3.45 -7.98
N GLN A 23 5.48 -3.63 -8.18
CA GLN A 23 4.99 -4.42 -9.31
C GLN A 23 5.41 -3.73 -10.61
N LYS A 24 5.86 -4.53 -11.60
CA LYS A 24 6.12 -4.00 -12.95
C LYS A 24 4.81 -3.40 -13.48
N PRO A 25 4.85 -2.21 -14.12
CA PRO A 25 3.65 -1.63 -14.71
C PRO A 25 2.98 -2.63 -15.67
N PRO A 26 1.66 -2.83 -15.59
CA PRO A 26 0.93 -3.59 -16.59
C PRO A 26 1.12 -3.00 -17.98
N LYS A 27 0.93 -3.81 -19.02
CA LYS A 27 0.99 -3.35 -20.41
C LYS A 27 0.02 -2.18 -20.61
N GLY A 28 0.51 -1.07 -21.15
CA GLY A 28 -0.26 0.15 -21.34
C GLY A 28 -0.27 1.11 -20.14
N PHE A 29 0.35 0.75 -19.00
CA PHE A 29 0.50 1.61 -17.81
C PHE A 29 1.94 2.13 -17.65
N GLU A 30 2.76 2.08 -18.70
CA GLU A 30 4.16 2.54 -18.66
C GLU A 30 4.25 4.07 -18.44
N LYS A 31 3.25 4.80 -18.95
CA LYS A 31 3.02 6.21 -18.64
C LYS A 31 1.75 6.34 -17.81
N ILE A 32 1.89 6.95 -16.63
CA ILE A 32 0.79 7.18 -15.70
C ILE A 32 0.33 8.64 -15.74
N ASP A 33 -0.96 8.85 -15.47
CA ASP A 33 -1.57 10.17 -15.40
C ASP A 33 -1.55 10.74 -13.98
N GLN A 34 -1.57 9.85 -12.97
CA GLN A 34 -1.60 10.23 -11.56
C GLN A 34 -0.92 9.16 -10.70
N GLU A 35 -0.07 9.60 -9.76
CA GLU A 35 0.44 8.76 -8.68
C GLU A 35 -0.29 9.13 -7.38
N ILE A 36 -0.77 8.11 -6.66
CA ILE A 36 -1.45 8.24 -5.37
C ILE A 36 -0.63 7.44 -4.38
N VAL A 37 -0.11 8.12 -3.37
CA VAL A 37 0.62 7.49 -2.27
C VAL A 37 -0.27 7.51 -1.05
N ILE A 38 -0.48 6.33 -0.44
CA ILE A 38 -1.24 6.16 0.80
C ILE A 38 -0.31 5.51 1.80
N SER A 39 -0.14 6.14 2.95
CA SER A 39 0.70 5.64 4.04
C SER A 39 -0.15 5.26 5.25
N THR A 40 0.25 4.22 5.99
CA THR A 40 -0.18 4.11 7.38
C THR A 40 0.42 5.25 8.21
N MET A 41 -0.29 5.63 9.26
CA MET A 41 0.19 6.51 10.30
C MET A 41 0.64 5.65 11.47
N GLU A 42 1.93 5.71 11.82
CA GLU A 42 2.53 4.90 12.87
C GLU A 42 1.72 4.97 14.18
N ALA A 43 1.44 3.79 14.74
CA ALA A 43 0.72 3.58 16.00
C ALA A 43 -0.68 4.20 16.06
N GLN A 44 -1.33 4.44 14.91
CA GLN A 44 -2.64 5.12 14.86
C GLN A 44 -3.76 4.32 14.17
N MET A 45 -3.45 3.15 13.58
CA MET A 45 -4.43 2.33 12.85
C MET A 45 -5.22 3.13 11.79
N LYS A 46 -4.54 4.06 11.11
CA LYS A 46 -5.13 5.00 10.15
C LYS A 46 -4.27 5.11 8.91
N TYR A 47 -4.93 5.41 7.80
CA TYR A 47 -4.27 5.95 6.62
C TYR A 47 -4.23 7.48 6.66
N ASP A 48 -3.17 8.05 6.10
CA ASP A 48 -2.99 9.49 5.93
C ASP A 48 -3.98 10.10 4.92
N VAL A 49 -4.35 9.34 3.89
CA VAL A 49 -5.34 9.72 2.86
C VAL A 49 -6.72 9.16 3.21
N ARG A 50 -7.69 10.05 3.45
CA ARG A 50 -9.09 9.69 3.75
C ARG A 50 -9.95 9.49 2.50
N SER A 51 -9.64 10.21 1.43
CA SER A 51 -10.31 10.12 0.14
C SER A 51 -9.41 10.70 -0.94
N PHE A 52 -9.60 10.22 -2.16
CA PHE A 52 -8.95 10.78 -3.35
C PHE A 52 -9.91 10.65 -4.54
N SER A 53 -9.67 11.44 -5.57
CA SER A 53 -10.43 11.41 -6.82
C SER A 53 -9.51 11.14 -7.98
N VAL A 54 -10.04 10.44 -8.98
CA VAL A 54 -9.35 10.11 -10.23
C VAL A 54 -10.24 10.53 -11.40
N LYS A 55 -9.62 11.01 -12.48
CA LYS A 55 -10.37 11.28 -13.71
C LYS A 55 -10.79 9.96 -14.36
N PRO A 56 -11.99 9.88 -14.99
CA PRO A 56 -12.35 8.73 -15.81
C PRO A 56 -11.24 8.42 -16.83
N ASN A 57 -10.96 7.14 -17.02
CA ASN A 57 -9.92 6.60 -17.92
C ASN A 57 -8.46 6.98 -17.57
N ALA A 58 -8.20 7.60 -16.42
CA ALA A 58 -6.84 7.88 -15.97
C ALA A 58 -6.10 6.59 -15.60
N LYS A 59 -4.84 6.49 -16.00
CA LYS A 59 -3.90 5.46 -15.57
C LYS A 59 -3.28 5.87 -14.24
N VAL A 60 -3.67 5.17 -13.19
CA VAL A 60 -3.29 5.52 -11.82
C VAL A 60 -2.26 4.53 -11.30
N LYS A 61 -1.17 5.04 -10.74
CA LYS A 61 -0.25 4.27 -9.90
C LYS A 61 -0.62 4.49 -8.44
N LEU A 62 -1.01 3.41 -7.77
CA LEU A 62 -1.27 3.42 -6.34
C LEU A 62 -0.06 2.84 -5.61
N VAL A 63 0.49 3.60 -4.66
CA VAL A 63 1.64 3.20 -3.84
C VAL A 63 1.17 3.13 -2.40
N PHE A 64 1.24 1.94 -1.81
CA PHE A 64 1.01 1.74 -0.39
C PHE A 64 2.34 1.78 0.37
N LYS A 65 2.40 2.58 1.43
CA LYS A 65 3.54 2.66 2.35
C LYS A 65 3.10 2.24 3.75
N ASN A 66 3.85 1.34 4.37
CA ASN A 66 3.62 0.96 5.75
C ASN A 66 4.88 1.20 6.58
N PRO A 67 5.06 2.40 7.17
CA PRO A 67 6.11 2.65 8.15
C PRO A 67 5.84 2.00 9.52
N ASP A 68 4.62 1.48 9.77
CA ASP A 68 4.28 0.87 11.05
C ASP A 68 5.03 -0.45 11.27
N ALA A 69 5.23 -0.81 12.54
CA ALA A 69 5.83 -2.07 12.95
C ALA A 69 4.88 -3.26 12.69
N LEU A 70 3.57 -3.02 12.70
CA LEU A 70 2.57 -4.04 12.43
C LEU A 70 2.30 -4.17 10.91
N PRO A 71 1.98 -5.38 10.43
CA PRO A 71 1.61 -5.56 9.03
C PRO A 71 0.26 -4.90 8.74
N HIS A 72 0.21 -4.16 7.64
CA HIS A 72 -1.00 -3.57 7.07
C HIS A 72 -1.06 -3.86 5.57
N ASN A 73 -2.27 -3.83 5.01
CA ASN A 73 -2.51 -3.92 3.58
C ASN A 73 -3.59 -2.94 3.15
N LEU A 74 -3.68 -2.66 1.85
CA LEU A 74 -4.70 -1.82 1.25
C LEU A 74 -5.53 -2.65 0.26
N ILE A 75 -6.83 -2.77 0.51
CA ILE A 75 -7.77 -3.44 -0.38
C ILE A 75 -8.71 -2.38 -0.99
N ILE A 76 -8.74 -2.31 -2.33
CA ILE A 76 -9.68 -1.49 -3.07
C ILE A 76 -10.81 -2.38 -3.59
N CYS A 77 -12.05 -2.00 -3.32
CA CYS A 77 -13.22 -2.77 -3.75
C CYS A 77 -14.31 -1.91 -4.39
N THR A 78 -15.21 -2.56 -5.12
CA THR A 78 -16.40 -1.90 -5.67
C THR A 78 -17.39 -1.51 -4.56
N PRO A 79 -18.19 -0.45 -4.77
CA PRO A 79 -19.28 -0.09 -3.84
C PRO A 79 -20.29 -1.24 -3.66
N GLY A 80 -20.96 -1.30 -2.51
CA GLY A 80 -21.98 -2.31 -2.24
C GLY A 80 -23.19 -2.24 -3.19
N LYS A 81 -23.88 -3.39 -3.31
CA LYS A 81 -25.01 -3.63 -4.23
C LYS A 81 -26.08 -2.52 -4.21
N LYS A 82 -26.32 -1.90 -3.05
CA LYS A 82 -27.24 -0.77 -2.87
C LYS A 82 -26.50 0.57 -3.00
N LYS A 83 -25.96 0.90 -4.18
CA LYS A 83 -25.28 2.17 -4.49
C LYS A 83 -24.21 2.59 -3.44
N GLY A 84 -23.41 1.64 -2.94
CA GLY A 84 -22.37 1.94 -1.95
C GLY A 84 -22.84 2.05 -0.49
N GLY A 85 -24.09 1.70 -0.19
CA GLY A 85 -24.66 1.84 1.16
C GLY A 85 -23.95 1.03 2.26
N ASP A 86 -23.18 -0.01 1.90
CA ASP A 86 -22.46 -0.83 2.87
C ASP A 86 -21.05 -0.33 3.20
N ARG A 87 -20.53 0.67 2.46
CA ARG A 87 -19.16 1.19 2.64
C ARG A 87 -18.06 0.11 2.65
N GLY A 88 -18.26 -0.99 1.93
CA GLY A 88 -17.32 -2.11 1.88
C GLY A 88 -17.48 -3.16 2.98
N GLN A 89 -18.51 -3.06 3.83
CA GLN A 89 -18.74 -3.98 4.94
C GLN A 89 -18.75 -5.46 4.50
N GLU A 90 -19.33 -5.80 3.34
CA GLU A 90 -19.32 -7.19 2.85
C GLU A 90 -17.90 -7.77 2.69
N VAL A 91 -16.95 -6.94 2.24
CA VAL A 91 -15.54 -7.34 2.08
C VAL A 91 -14.88 -7.48 3.44
N VAL A 92 -15.16 -6.55 4.37
CA VAL A 92 -14.68 -6.63 5.76
C VAL A 92 -15.18 -7.90 6.43
N ASP A 93 -16.45 -8.26 6.27
CA ASP A 93 -17.01 -9.49 6.82
C ASP A 93 -16.32 -10.73 6.23
N ALA A 94 -15.93 -10.70 4.95
CA ALA A 94 -15.17 -11.78 4.33
C ALA A 94 -13.74 -11.88 4.88
N VAL A 95 -13.07 -10.74 5.18
CA VAL A 95 -11.77 -10.72 5.88
C VAL A 95 -11.90 -11.34 7.27
N LEU A 96 -12.91 -10.93 8.04
CA LEU A 96 -13.12 -11.44 9.40
C LEU A 96 -13.40 -12.94 9.43
N LYS A 97 -14.08 -13.47 8.40
CA LYS A 97 -14.33 -14.92 8.24
C LYS A 97 -13.07 -15.75 8.01
N LEU A 98 -11.93 -15.14 7.66
CA LEU A 98 -10.67 -15.86 7.57
C LEU A 98 -10.23 -16.42 8.93
N GLY A 99 -10.63 -15.74 10.02
CA GLY A 99 -10.29 -16.13 11.39
C GLY A 99 -8.78 -16.28 11.58
N ASP A 100 -8.38 -17.40 12.17
CA ASP A 100 -6.98 -17.70 12.49
C ASP A 100 -6.06 -17.77 11.25
N LYS A 101 -6.63 -18.02 10.07
CA LYS A 101 -5.88 -18.03 8.80
C LYS A 101 -5.58 -16.63 8.28
N GLY A 102 -6.14 -15.58 8.89
CA GLY A 102 -6.02 -14.21 8.42
C GLY A 102 -4.56 -13.78 8.26
N VAL A 103 -3.71 -14.06 9.26
CA VAL A 103 -2.29 -13.69 9.24
C VAL A 103 -1.56 -14.33 8.05
N GLU A 104 -1.74 -15.63 7.81
CA GLU A 104 -1.10 -16.36 6.71
C GLU A 104 -1.61 -15.91 5.33
N GLN A 105 -2.81 -15.33 5.29
CA GLN A 105 -3.46 -14.86 4.06
C GLN A 105 -3.38 -13.35 3.89
N ASN A 106 -2.50 -12.67 4.64
CA ASN A 106 -2.34 -11.22 4.63
C ASN A 106 -3.64 -10.45 4.90
N TRP A 107 -4.60 -11.08 5.59
CA TRP A 107 -5.95 -10.55 5.81
C TRP A 107 -6.67 -10.18 4.50
N GLU A 108 -6.40 -10.93 3.42
CA GLU A 108 -7.05 -10.78 2.12
C GLU A 108 -8.03 -11.94 1.85
N PRO A 109 -9.33 -11.68 1.62
CA PRO A 109 -10.28 -12.71 1.25
C PRO A 109 -10.16 -12.97 -0.26
N LYS A 110 -9.12 -13.72 -0.63
CA LYS A 110 -8.74 -13.99 -2.03
C LYS A 110 -9.93 -14.50 -2.83
N GLY A 111 -10.12 -13.92 -4.02
CA GLY A 111 -11.20 -14.29 -4.93
C GLY A 111 -12.55 -13.63 -4.63
N HIS A 112 -12.65 -12.74 -3.63
CA HIS A 112 -13.89 -12.00 -3.38
C HIS A 112 -14.26 -11.14 -4.61
N PRO A 113 -15.49 -11.26 -5.16
CA PRO A 113 -15.85 -10.68 -6.47
C PRO A 113 -15.86 -9.15 -6.51
N ARG A 114 -15.81 -8.50 -5.34
CA ARG A 114 -15.77 -7.03 -5.22
C ARG A 114 -14.35 -6.47 -5.13
N ILE A 115 -13.33 -7.29 -4.86
CA ILE A 115 -11.94 -6.80 -4.77
C ILE A 115 -11.43 -6.48 -6.17
N LEU A 116 -10.90 -5.27 -6.33
CA LEU A 116 -10.28 -4.79 -7.56
C LEU A 116 -8.75 -4.97 -7.51
N VAL A 117 -8.15 -4.67 -6.36
CA VAL A 117 -6.71 -4.82 -6.11
C VAL A 117 -6.44 -4.88 -4.60
N SER A 118 -5.39 -5.60 -4.22
CA SER A 118 -4.85 -5.72 -2.86
C SER A 118 -3.34 -5.46 -2.88
N SER A 119 -2.80 -4.85 -1.81
CA SER A 119 -1.36 -4.53 -1.69
C SER A 119 -0.52 -5.60 -0.98
N GLY A 120 -1.11 -6.68 -0.49
CA GLY A 120 -0.39 -7.72 0.25
C GLY A 120 -1.20 -8.99 0.31
#